data_AF-A0A3M6TMY5-F1
#
_entry.id   AF-A0A3M6TMY5-F1
#
_cell.length_a   1.000
_cell.length_b   1.000
_cell.length_c   1.000
_cell.angle_alpha   90.00
_cell.angle_beta   90.00
_cell.angle_gamma   90.00
#
_symmetry.space_group_name_H-M   'P 1'
#
loop_
_entity.id
_entity.type
_entity.pdbx_description
1 polymer ?
#
loop_
_entity_poly.entity_id
_entity_poly.type
_entity_poly.pdbx_seq_one_letter_code
_entity_poly.pdbx_strand_id
1 'polypeptide(L)'
;MHSLSLVVCFITILTSSACQVTDEAEKTSEPATCIYKGYEDEVYDLTSLANTNERPRFCTEDSMGYSISYNPCFPFKIGPSKKTNPCHSGVAICRWVDGHDDAYVNIGSQRSALFNGGGKHPKIHYHHSSSGTNWKSTVSLVCNSSDDKGHFRVVTDQSADHVVSD
;
A
#
# COMPACT_ATOMS: atom_id res chain seq x y z
N MET A 1 -13.09 14.42 29.87
CA MET A 1 -13.66 13.75 28.67
C MET A 1 -12.54 13.68 27.64
N HIS A 2 -11.93 12.51 27.45
CA HIS A 2 -10.85 12.34 26.48
C HIS A 2 -11.49 12.25 25.09
N SER A 3 -11.27 13.28 24.27
CA SER A 3 -11.71 13.31 22.88
C SER A 3 -10.86 12.31 22.10
N LEU A 4 -11.45 11.19 21.64
CA LEU A 4 -10.85 10.37 20.62
C LEU A 4 -10.82 11.19 19.32
N SER A 5 -9.69 11.83 19.02
CA SER A 5 -9.47 12.42 17.70
C SER A 5 -9.39 11.29 16.68
N LEU A 6 -10.37 11.25 15.78
CA LEU A 6 -10.36 10.39 14.61
C LEU A 6 -9.30 10.95 13.65
N VAL A 7 -8.15 10.28 13.58
CA VAL A 7 -7.03 10.68 12.74
C VAL A 7 -7.23 10.06 11.35
N VAL A 8 -7.74 10.85 10.41
CA VAL A 8 -7.93 10.40 9.02
C VAL A 8 -6.64 10.64 8.24
N CYS A 9 -6.05 9.54 7.75
CA CYS A 9 -4.78 9.56 7.04
C CYS A 9 -5.01 9.62 5.52
N PHE A 10 -4.49 10.65 4.83
CA PHE A 10 -4.26 10.55 3.39
C PHE A 10 -3.22 9.47 3.15
N ILE A 11 -3.39 8.70 2.08
CA ILE A 11 -2.45 7.66 1.68
C ILE A 11 -1.82 8.08 0.36
N THR A 12 -0.50 8.29 0.37
CA THR A 12 0.31 8.46 -0.85
C THR A 12 1.05 7.18 -1.17
N ILE A 13 0.83 6.56 -2.34
CA ILE A 13 1.63 5.41 -2.79
C ILE A 13 2.76 5.88 -3.71
N LEU A 14 4.00 5.56 -3.34
CA LEU A 14 5.18 5.58 -4.21
C LEU A 14 5.54 4.15 -4.58
N THR A 15 5.50 3.80 -5.86
CA THR A 15 5.86 2.45 -6.35
C THR A 15 7.11 2.47 -7.20
N SER A 16 8.14 1.72 -6.82
CA SER A 16 9.32 1.49 -7.67
C SER A 16 9.45 0.02 -8.08
N SER A 17 9.81 -0.21 -9.34
CA SER A 17 10.19 -1.52 -9.86
C SER A 17 11.70 -1.57 -10.03
N ALA A 18 12.37 -2.46 -9.30
CA ALA A 18 13.79 -2.74 -9.48
C ALA A 18 13.99 -4.21 -9.86
N CYS A 19 14.72 -4.47 -10.95
CA CYS A 19 15.21 -5.80 -11.30
C CYS A 19 16.53 -6.06 -10.54
N GLN A 20 16.53 -6.85 -9.46
CA GLN A 20 17.79 -7.32 -8.85
C GLN A 20 17.70 -8.68 -8.15
N VAL A 21 18.86 -9.35 -8.18
CA VAL A 21 19.25 -10.68 -7.69
C VAL A 21 19.02 -10.81 -6.18
N THR A 22 18.62 -12.02 -5.78
CA THR A 22 18.07 -12.43 -4.49
C THR A 22 19.02 -12.25 -3.31
N ASP A 23 18.57 -11.54 -2.28
CA ASP A 23 18.87 -11.84 -0.87
C ASP A 23 17.53 -12.05 -0.15
N GLU A 24 17.41 -13.18 0.55
CA GLU A 24 16.17 -13.64 1.18
C GLU A 24 15.73 -12.70 2.31
N ALA A 25 14.64 -11.97 2.09
CA ALA A 25 13.98 -11.20 3.14
C ALA A 25 13.10 -12.13 3.99
N GLU A 26 13.35 -12.08 5.30
CA GLU A 26 12.69 -12.82 6.36
C GLU A 26 11.15 -12.74 6.25
N LYS A 27 10.55 -13.92 6.07
CA LYS A 27 9.12 -14.12 5.90
C LYS A 27 8.42 -14.08 7.25
N THR A 28 8.10 -12.90 7.76
CA THR A 28 7.16 -12.77 8.88
C THR A 28 5.77 -13.24 8.42
N SER A 29 5.27 -14.28 9.08
CA SER A 29 4.12 -15.08 8.64
C SER A 29 2.79 -14.65 9.27
N GLU A 30 2.78 -13.60 10.09
CA GLU A 30 1.57 -13.08 10.73
C GLU A 30 0.90 -12.01 9.84
N PRO A 31 -0.44 -11.99 9.78
CA PRO A 31 -1.15 -10.88 9.14
C PRO A 31 -0.78 -9.58 9.87
N ALA A 32 -0.43 -8.54 9.11
CA ALA A 32 -0.06 -7.26 9.69
C ALA A 32 -1.18 -6.76 10.62
N THR A 33 -0.83 -6.42 11.86
CA THR A 33 -1.75 -5.79 12.80
C THR A 33 -2.24 -4.47 12.20
N CYS A 34 -3.52 -4.13 12.41
CA CYS A 34 -4.05 -2.84 11.95
C CYS A 34 -3.76 -1.68 12.91
N ILE A 35 -3.16 -2.01 14.04
CA ILE A 35 -2.73 -1.09 15.07
C ILE A 35 -1.21 -1.10 15.05
N TYR A 36 -0.62 0.07 14.85
CA TYR A 36 0.82 0.28 14.81
C TYR A 36 1.26 1.18 15.96
N LYS A 37 2.42 0.89 16.53
CA LYS A 37 3.08 1.77 17.50
C LYS A 37 4.03 2.70 16.75
N GLY A 38 3.84 3.99 16.93
CA GLY A 38 4.68 5.05 16.42
C GLY A 38 5.85 5.39 17.33
N TYR A 39 6.36 6.60 17.18
CA TYR A 39 7.35 7.18 18.09
C TYR A 39 6.65 7.68 19.37
N GLU A 40 7.35 7.71 20.51
CA GLU A 40 6.82 8.25 21.79
C GLU A 40 5.45 7.69 22.22
N ASP A 41 5.26 6.37 22.08
CA ASP A 41 4.02 5.65 22.45
C ASP A 41 2.75 6.08 21.69
N GLU A 42 2.90 6.82 20.57
CA GLU A 42 1.78 7.09 19.66
C GLU A 42 1.22 5.78 19.10
N VAL A 43 -0.11 5.72 18.94
CA VAL A 43 -0.79 4.56 18.38
C VAL A 43 -1.56 4.96 17.14
N TYR A 44 -1.29 4.27 16.03
CA TYR A 44 -1.95 4.44 14.75
C TYR A 44 -2.89 3.26 14.51
N ASP A 45 -4.19 3.49 14.69
CA ASP A 45 -5.24 2.51 14.39
C ASP A 45 -5.83 2.79 13.01
N LEU A 46 -5.53 1.92 12.05
CA LEU A 46 -6.02 2.03 10.68
C LEU A 46 -7.29 1.20 10.43
N THR A 47 -7.90 0.62 11.47
CA THR A 47 -9.03 -0.30 11.33
C THR A 47 -10.22 0.37 10.64
N SER A 48 -10.48 1.64 10.95
CA SER A 48 -11.55 2.44 10.33
C SER A 48 -11.29 2.74 8.85
N LEU A 49 -10.02 2.68 8.41
CA LEU A 49 -9.62 2.89 7.02
C LEU A 49 -9.61 1.58 6.21
N ALA A 50 -9.79 0.45 6.87
CA ALA A 50 -9.73 -0.84 6.22
C ALA A 50 -11.12 -1.37 5.85
N ASN A 51 -11.17 -2.16 4.80
CA ASN A 51 -12.36 -2.91 4.44
C ASN A 51 -12.14 -4.40 4.72
N THR A 52 -13.10 -5.06 5.36
CA THR A 52 -12.98 -6.47 5.80
C THR A 52 -13.73 -7.45 4.91
N ASN A 53 -14.42 -6.98 3.87
CA ASN A 53 -15.24 -7.80 2.99
C ASN A 53 -14.49 -8.37 1.77
N GLU A 54 -13.17 -8.54 1.89
CA GLU A 54 -12.26 -8.97 0.81
C GLU A 54 -12.23 -8.06 -0.44
N ARG A 55 -12.76 -6.83 -0.36
CA ARG A 55 -12.68 -5.82 -1.43
C ARG A 55 -11.72 -4.69 -1.05
N PRO A 56 -11.08 -4.03 -2.03
CA PRO A 56 -10.26 -2.87 -1.72
C PRO A 56 -11.11 -1.76 -1.09
N ARG A 57 -10.51 -1.00 -0.18
CA ARG A 57 -11.14 0.22 0.35
C ARG A 57 -11.00 1.37 -0.65
N PHE A 58 -9.82 1.52 -1.22
CA PHE A 58 -9.45 2.65 -2.06
C PHE A 58 -9.18 2.17 -3.48
N CYS A 59 -9.66 2.95 -4.45
CA CYS A 59 -9.37 2.79 -5.87
C CYS A 59 -9.12 4.18 -6.46
N THR A 60 -8.09 4.32 -7.29
CA THR A 60 -7.80 5.54 -8.06
C THR A 60 -7.08 5.17 -9.35
N GLU A 61 -6.98 6.13 -10.26
CA GLU A 61 -6.08 6.06 -11.40
C GLU A 61 -4.81 6.88 -11.10
N ASP A 62 -3.66 6.45 -11.61
CA ASP A 62 -2.42 7.24 -11.61
C ASP A 62 -2.32 8.18 -12.83
N SER A 63 -1.30 9.02 -12.87
CA SER A 63 -1.12 9.98 -13.97
C SER A 63 -0.79 9.35 -15.33
N MET A 64 -0.49 8.05 -15.36
CA MET A 64 -0.19 7.29 -16.57
C MET A 64 -1.37 6.42 -17.02
N GLY A 65 -2.53 6.54 -16.36
CA GLY A 65 -3.75 5.80 -16.70
C GLY A 65 -3.82 4.38 -16.11
N TYR A 66 -2.97 4.04 -15.13
CA TYR A 66 -3.10 2.76 -14.43
C TYR A 66 -4.08 2.87 -13.27
N SER A 67 -4.99 1.92 -13.21
CA SER A 67 -5.88 1.74 -12.07
C SER A 67 -5.11 1.08 -10.93
N ILE A 68 -5.27 1.63 -9.72
CA ILE A 68 -4.59 1.21 -8.49
C ILE A 68 -5.62 1.05 -7.38
N SER A 69 -5.56 -0.09 -6.69
CA SER A 69 -6.37 -0.38 -5.52
C SER A 69 -5.51 -0.65 -4.29
N TYR A 70 -5.99 -0.20 -3.14
CA TYR A 70 -5.36 -0.39 -1.85
C TYR A 70 -6.38 -0.78 -0.78
N ASN A 71 -5.96 -1.67 0.13
CA ASN A 71 -6.64 -1.92 1.38
C ASN A 71 -5.61 -2.02 2.51
N PRO A 72 -5.66 -1.16 3.53
CA PRO A 72 -4.82 -1.36 4.70
C PRO A 72 -5.26 -2.62 5.46
N CYS A 73 -4.30 -3.27 6.13
CA CYS A 73 -4.50 -4.34 7.12
C CYS A 73 -5.07 -5.69 6.64
N PHE A 74 -6.04 -5.70 5.74
CA PHE A 74 -6.72 -6.90 5.27
C PHE A 74 -6.47 -7.13 3.79
N PRO A 75 -6.09 -8.35 3.39
CA PRO A 75 -5.92 -8.66 1.98
C PRO A 75 -7.26 -8.59 1.25
N PHE A 76 -7.24 -8.18 -0.01
CA PHE A 76 -8.42 -8.19 -0.88
C PHE A 76 -8.20 -9.05 -2.12
N LYS A 77 -9.22 -9.14 -2.98
CA LYS A 77 -9.12 -9.76 -4.30
C LYS A 77 -9.75 -8.85 -5.35
N ILE A 78 -9.15 -8.72 -6.54
CA ILE A 78 -9.70 -7.94 -7.65
C ILE A 78 -9.33 -8.52 -9.02
N GLY A 79 -10.15 -8.24 -10.03
CA GLY A 79 -9.95 -8.66 -11.40
C GLY A 79 -10.51 -10.06 -11.72
N PRO A 80 -10.25 -10.58 -12.92
CA PRO A 80 -10.84 -11.84 -13.41
C PRO A 80 -10.54 -13.02 -12.48
N SER A 81 -11.52 -13.92 -12.33
CA SER A 81 -11.42 -15.18 -11.56
C SER A 81 -10.55 -16.23 -12.27
N LYS A 82 -9.31 -15.87 -12.59
CA LYS A 82 -8.29 -16.75 -13.16
C LYS A 82 -7.27 -17.09 -12.06
N LYS A 83 -6.88 -18.36 -11.97
CA LYS A 83 -5.87 -18.83 -10.99
C LYS A 83 -4.53 -18.08 -11.07
N THR A 84 -4.23 -17.51 -12.23
CA THR A 84 -2.99 -16.79 -12.51
C THR A 84 -3.04 -15.30 -12.15
N ASN A 85 -4.19 -14.77 -11.73
CA ASN A 85 -4.30 -13.35 -11.37
C ASN A 85 -3.49 -13.07 -10.09
N PRO A 86 -2.42 -12.27 -10.13
CA PRO A 86 -1.55 -12.05 -8.98
C PRO A 86 -2.24 -11.26 -7.86
N CYS A 87 -3.35 -10.58 -8.13
CA CYS A 87 -4.14 -9.84 -7.16
C CYS A 87 -5.27 -10.66 -6.51
N HIS A 88 -5.18 -11.99 -6.50
CA HIS A 88 -6.15 -12.90 -5.87
C HIS A 88 -5.66 -13.55 -4.57
N SER A 89 -4.42 -13.26 -4.15
CA SER A 89 -3.84 -13.87 -2.94
C SER A 89 -2.97 -12.88 -2.17
N GLY A 90 -3.39 -12.58 -0.93
CA GLY A 90 -2.57 -11.83 0.04
C GLY A 90 -2.19 -10.41 -0.39
N VAL A 91 -2.95 -9.76 -1.28
CA VAL A 91 -2.60 -8.45 -1.83
C VAL A 91 -3.07 -7.32 -0.92
N ALA A 92 -2.17 -6.36 -0.69
CA ALA A 92 -2.46 -5.08 -0.06
C ALA A 92 -2.62 -3.97 -1.11
N ILE A 93 -1.84 -4.02 -2.19
CA ILE A 93 -1.88 -3.04 -3.28
C ILE A 93 -1.83 -3.77 -4.63
N CYS A 94 -2.79 -3.47 -5.50
CA CYS A 94 -2.86 -4.00 -6.85
C CYS A 94 -2.88 -2.87 -7.88
N ARG A 95 -2.22 -3.07 -9.02
CA ARG A 95 -2.22 -2.18 -10.18
C ARG A 95 -2.67 -2.93 -11.44
N TRP A 96 -3.42 -2.30 -12.33
CA TRP A 96 -3.79 -2.88 -13.62
C TRP A 96 -4.11 -1.81 -14.68
N VAL A 97 -4.36 -2.26 -15.91
CA VAL A 97 -4.91 -1.45 -17.01
C VAL A 97 -6.34 -1.90 -17.27
N ASP A 98 -7.29 -0.97 -17.25
CA ASP A 98 -8.70 -1.31 -17.47
C ASP A 98 -8.94 -1.89 -18.87
N GLY A 99 -9.79 -2.92 -18.94
CA GLY A 99 -10.07 -3.67 -20.18
C GLY A 99 -9.03 -4.75 -20.52
N HIS A 100 -7.96 -4.90 -19.72
CA HIS A 100 -6.92 -5.91 -19.94
C HIS A 100 -6.88 -6.93 -18.78
N ASP A 101 -7.49 -8.08 -19.02
CA ASP A 101 -7.61 -9.19 -18.07
C ASP A 101 -6.27 -9.74 -17.52
N ASP A 102 -5.19 -9.57 -18.28
CA ASP A 102 -3.84 -10.06 -18.00
C ASP A 102 -2.90 -8.98 -17.45
N ALA A 103 -3.37 -7.73 -17.31
CA ALA A 103 -2.56 -6.60 -16.87
C ALA A 103 -2.54 -6.39 -15.35
N TYR A 104 -3.11 -7.31 -14.56
CA TYR A 104 -3.10 -7.21 -13.10
C TYR A 104 -1.72 -7.53 -12.53
N VAL A 105 -1.24 -6.68 -11.63
CA VAL A 105 0.05 -6.81 -10.96
C VAL A 105 -0.12 -6.56 -9.47
N ASN A 106 0.32 -7.51 -8.65
CA ASN A 106 0.46 -7.31 -7.21
C ASN A 106 1.73 -6.49 -6.95
N ILE A 107 1.55 -5.26 -6.49
CA ILE A 107 2.64 -4.31 -6.23
C ILE A 107 2.89 -4.13 -4.72
N GLY A 108 2.19 -4.89 -3.87
CA GLY A 108 2.38 -4.88 -2.43
C GLY A 108 1.63 -6.02 -1.74
N SER A 109 2.36 -6.88 -1.02
CA SER A 109 1.79 -8.00 -0.26
C SER A 109 1.36 -7.58 1.15
N GLN A 110 0.20 -8.01 1.63
CA GLN A 110 -0.25 -7.68 2.99
C GLN A 110 0.70 -8.18 4.08
N ARG A 111 1.39 -9.30 3.84
CA ARG A 111 2.38 -9.85 4.78
C ARG A 111 3.69 -9.07 4.84
N SER A 112 3.92 -8.21 3.84
CA SER A 112 5.15 -7.43 3.71
C SER A 112 5.08 -6.07 4.40
N ALA A 113 3.96 -5.77 5.07
CA ALA A 113 3.72 -4.45 5.64
C ALA A 113 4.73 -4.14 6.75
N LEU A 114 5.51 -3.08 6.56
CA LEU A 114 6.47 -2.56 7.52
C LEU A 114 6.13 -1.11 7.85
N PHE A 115 5.74 -0.86 9.09
CA PHE A 115 5.37 0.49 9.55
C PHE A 115 6.59 1.25 10.06
N ASN A 116 6.68 2.52 9.66
CA ASN A 116 7.63 3.50 10.15
C ASN A 116 6.85 4.71 10.67
N GLY A 117 6.74 4.81 11.98
CA GLY A 117 6.05 5.92 12.66
C GLY A 117 6.89 7.19 12.83
N GLY A 118 8.13 7.22 12.32
CA GLY A 118 9.01 8.37 12.45
C GLY A 118 8.66 9.50 11.50
N GLY A 119 8.88 10.74 11.96
CA GLY A 119 8.72 11.95 11.16
C GLY A 119 7.29 12.48 11.07
N LYS A 120 7.07 13.48 10.20
CA LYS A 120 5.79 14.20 10.10
C LYS A 120 4.63 13.34 9.56
N HIS A 121 4.95 12.35 8.74
CA HIS A 121 3.99 11.50 8.06
C HIS A 121 4.43 10.05 8.19
N PRO A 122 3.77 9.25 9.06
CA PRO A 122 4.04 7.83 9.19
C PRO A 122 3.93 7.11 7.86
N LYS A 123 4.70 6.05 7.67
CA LYS A 123 4.75 5.31 6.41
C LYS A 123 4.52 3.82 6.63
N ILE A 124 3.88 3.17 5.68
CA ILE A 124 3.84 1.71 5.56
C ILE A 124 4.51 1.33 4.26
N HIS A 125 5.54 0.52 4.35
CA HIS A 125 6.22 -0.07 3.21
C HIS A 125 5.63 -1.45 2.94
N TYR A 126 5.35 -1.72 1.68
CA TYR A 126 4.96 -3.02 1.17
C TYR A 126 5.97 -3.42 0.10
N HIS A 127 6.21 -4.71 -0.01
CA HIS A 127 6.98 -5.29 -1.11
C HIS A 127 6.28 -6.51 -1.69
N HIS A 128 6.52 -6.75 -2.97
CA HIS A 128 6.10 -7.99 -3.62
C HIS A 128 7.13 -8.38 -4.68
N SER A 129 7.62 -9.61 -4.59
CA SER A 129 8.58 -10.18 -5.53
C SER A 129 7.89 -11.27 -6.33
N SER A 130 7.92 -11.15 -7.65
CA SER A 130 7.35 -12.16 -8.57
C SER A 130 8.15 -12.19 -9.87
N SER A 131 8.52 -13.38 -10.33
CA SER A 131 9.14 -13.65 -11.63
C SER A 131 10.24 -12.65 -12.04
N GLY A 132 11.18 -12.38 -11.13
CA GLY A 132 12.32 -11.48 -11.39
C GLY A 132 12.04 -9.98 -11.25
N THR A 133 10.80 -9.59 -10.93
CA THR A 133 10.45 -8.19 -10.62
C THR A 133 10.24 -8.03 -9.12
N ASN A 134 10.84 -6.99 -8.54
CA ASN A 134 10.60 -6.59 -7.16
C ASN A 134 9.88 -5.25 -7.13
N TRP A 135 8.65 -5.25 -6.62
CA TRP A 135 7.87 -4.06 -6.35
C TRP A 135 8.09 -3.60 -4.93
N LYS A 136 8.32 -2.30 -4.76
CA LYS A 136 8.28 -1.62 -3.47
C LYS A 136 7.23 -0.53 -3.53
N SER A 137 6.28 -0.58 -2.61
CA SER A 137 5.22 0.43 -2.50
C SER A 137 5.29 1.08 -1.12
N THR A 138 5.29 2.40 -1.06
CA THR A 138 5.28 3.15 0.21
C THR A 138 3.99 3.93 0.32
N VAL A 139 3.17 3.63 1.33
CA VAL A 139 1.98 4.36 1.76
C VAL A 139 2.39 5.39 2.81
N SER A 140 2.30 6.68 2.51
CA SER A 140 2.48 7.75 3.50
C SER A 140 1.13 8.17 4.08
N LEU A 141 0.99 8.18 5.40
CA LEU A 141 -0.17 8.59 6.17
C LEU A 141 -0.10 10.10 6.50
N VAL A 142 -1.12 10.86 6.13
CA VAL A 142 -1.18 12.31 6.42
C VAL A 142 -2.48 12.64 7.14
N CYS A 143 -2.39 13.12 8.37
CA CYS A 143 -3.56 13.41 9.19
C CYS A 143 -4.28 14.68 8.71
N ASN A 144 -5.58 14.58 8.41
CA ASN A 144 -6.43 15.74 8.16
C ASN A 144 -7.68 15.68 9.02
N SER A 145 -7.77 16.59 9.99
CA SER A 145 -8.91 16.70 10.91
C SER A 145 -10.19 17.23 10.27
N SER A 146 -10.13 17.68 9.01
CA SER A 146 -11.28 18.26 8.29
C SER A 146 -11.97 17.28 7.34
N ASP A 147 -11.51 16.04 7.27
CA ASP A 147 -12.04 14.98 6.40
C ASP A 147 -12.37 13.75 7.24
N ASP A 148 -13.55 13.17 7.03
CA ASP A 148 -14.08 12.01 7.75
C ASP A 148 -14.01 10.71 6.93
N LYS A 149 -13.68 10.78 5.63
CA LYS A 149 -13.76 9.64 4.70
C LYS A 149 -12.42 9.08 4.27
N GLY A 150 -11.37 9.92 4.33
CA GLY A 150 -10.02 9.58 3.92
C GLY A 150 -9.88 9.61 2.40
N HIS A 151 -8.88 10.31 1.93
CA HIS A 151 -8.56 10.40 0.51
C HIS A 151 -7.30 9.62 0.16
N PHE A 152 -7.32 8.98 -1.01
CA PHE A 152 -6.23 8.19 -1.55
C PHE A 152 -5.71 8.85 -2.81
N ARG A 153 -4.39 9.07 -2.90
CA ARG A 153 -3.75 9.64 -4.09
C ARG A 153 -2.48 8.88 -4.40
N VAL A 154 -2.24 8.61 -5.68
CA VAL A 154 -0.99 8.02 -6.14
C VAL A 154 -0.04 9.16 -6.49
N VAL A 155 1.21 9.06 -6.05
CA VAL A 155 2.29 9.96 -6.48
C VAL A 155 3.29 9.08 -7.20
N THR A 156 3.25 9.15 -8.53
CA THR A 156 4.01 8.27 -9.42
C THR A 156 5.51 8.56 -9.41
N ASP A 157 6.28 7.48 -9.50
CA ASP A 157 7.74 7.38 -9.48
C ASP A 157 8.32 7.81 -10.84
N GLN A 158 8.83 9.04 -10.95
CA GLN A 158 9.77 9.39 -12.01
C GLN A 158 11.17 8.96 -11.55
N SER A 159 11.64 7.85 -12.14
CA SER A 159 13.06 7.49 -12.32
C SER A 159 13.96 7.66 -11.09
N ALA A 160 14.34 6.54 -10.48
CA ALA A 160 15.51 6.42 -9.61
C ALA A 160 16.87 6.77 -10.29
N ASP A 161 16.89 7.54 -11.38
CA ASP A 161 18.08 7.91 -12.16
C ASP A 161 18.32 9.43 -12.30
N HIS A 162 17.49 10.31 -11.70
CA HIS A 162 17.82 11.75 -11.64
C HIS A 162 17.58 12.36 -10.27
N VAL A 163 18.37 11.92 -9.29
CA VAL A 163 18.86 12.86 -8.25
C VAL A 163 20.15 13.45 -8.81
N VAL A 164 20.03 14.59 -9.51
CA VAL A 164 21.18 15.48 -9.67
C VAL A 164 21.46 16.00 -8.27
N SER A 165 22.58 15.56 -7.71
CA SER A 165 23.19 16.20 -6.55
C SER A 165 23.48 17.65 -6.91
N ASP A 166 22.89 18.59 -6.17
CA ASP A 166 23.50 19.91 -5.99
C ASP A 166 24.81 19.78 -5.19
#